data_AF-A0A3M7FTB4-F1
#
_entry.id   AF-A0A3M7FTB4-F1
#
_cell.length_a   1.000
_cell.length_b   1.000
_cell.length_c   1.000
_cell.angle_alpha   90.00
_cell.angle_beta   90.00
_cell.angle_gamma   90.00
#
_symmetry.space_group_name_H-M   'P 1'
#
loop_
_entity.id
_entity.type
_entity.pdbx_description
1 polymer ?
#
loop_
_entity_poly.entity_id
_entity_poly.type
_entity_poly.pdbx_seq_one_letter_code
_entity_poly.pdbx_strand_id
1 'polypeptide(L)'
;MQEIGLVEAGYNILILDDCYALKERNATGHMVADLGKFLHGIEALSSHVNHHGVQLAAHGDNVYQTCAVYPGSYGRELQDLQTWHSWGMSYLKYDDCYLTKASKQSLDILGNRDLIKINQDPDVGESISPFRWGVNADYTFNATHPAEYWSGNTSYGIVFMILNSQDTTQEMSFNLTESWAIRAGRQYSVYDLWSHEDVGIAVRNISMKLPAHGVSALLLNDAGPEPQEYDASCGFFYQCSVRLIHLSSSRQNEEH
;
A
#
# COMPACT_ATOMS: atom_id res chain seq x y z
N MET A 1 0.93 -29.36 -6.73
CA MET A 1 1.92 -28.27 -6.70
C MET A 1 3.32 -28.80 -6.39
N GLN A 2 3.52 -29.51 -5.28
CA GLN A 2 4.84 -30.07 -4.92
C GLN A 2 5.38 -31.09 -5.93
N GLU A 3 4.61 -32.14 -6.27
CA GLU A 3 5.09 -33.24 -7.13
C GLU A 3 5.56 -32.82 -8.51
N ILE A 4 5.03 -31.69 -9.02
CA ILE A 4 5.36 -31.14 -10.33
C ILE A 4 6.33 -29.95 -10.25
N GLY A 5 6.95 -29.70 -9.08
CA GLY A 5 8.00 -28.69 -8.89
C GLY A 5 7.52 -27.23 -8.80
N LEU A 6 6.21 -26.97 -8.70
CA LEU A 6 5.69 -25.58 -8.68
C LEU A 6 6.08 -24.84 -7.40
N VAL A 7 6.11 -25.52 -6.25
CA VAL A 7 6.52 -24.90 -4.99
C VAL A 7 7.99 -24.50 -5.03
N GLU A 8 8.85 -25.35 -5.58
CA GLU A 8 10.28 -25.06 -5.79
C GLU A 8 10.50 -23.91 -6.76
N ALA A 9 9.62 -23.77 -7.76
CA ALA A 9 9.62 -22.65 -8.70
C ALA A 9 9.05 -21.34 -8.11
N GLY A 10 8.61 -21.33 -6.83
CA GLY A 10 8.13 -20.14 -6.13
C GLY A 10 6.61 -19.96 -6.10
N TYR A 11 5.82 -20.88 -6.68
CA TYR A 11 4.37 -20.87 -6.56
C TYR A 11 3.94 -21.45 -5.21
N ASN A 12 3.92 -20.60 -4.19
CA ASN A 12 3.71 -20.99 -2.80
C ASN A 12 2.51 -20.28 -2.14
N ILE A 13 1.63 -19.63 -2.89
CA ILE A 13 0.40 -19.02 -2.39
C ILE A 13 -0.79 -19.69 -3.05
N LEU A 14 -1.70 -20.24 -2.24
CA LEU A 14 -2.99 -20.76 -2.69
C LEU A 14 -4.08 -19.78 -2.26
N ILE A 15 -4.69 -19.11 -3.23
CA ILE A 15 -5.80 -18.19 -2.96
C ILE A 15 -7.09 -18.98 -2.87
N LEU A 16 -7.74 -18.96 -1.70
CA LEU A 16 -9.07 -19.49 -1.53
C LEU A 16 -10.06 -18.41 -1.95
N ASP A 17 -10.51 -18.49 -3.20
CA ASP A 17 -11.46 -17.54 -3.79
C ASP A 17 -12.85 -17.62 -3.14
N ASP A 18 -13.83 -16.86 -3.63
CA ASP A 18 -15.15 -16.68 -3.03
C ASP A 18 -15.82 -18.02 -2.65
N CYS A 19 -16.84 -17.95 -1.79
CA CYS A 19 -17.68 -19.09 -1.38
C CYS A 19 -17.09 -20.05 -0.33
N TYR A 20 -16.07 -19.68 0.46
CA TYR A 20 -15.56 -20.57 1.53
C TYR A 20 -16.27 -20.44 2.88
N ALA A 21 -17.05 -19.38 3.06
CA ALA A 21 -17.82 -19.11 4.27
C ALA A 21 -19.31 -19.46 4.08
N LEU A 22 -20.07 -19.51 5.18
CA LEU A 22 -21.52 -19.46 5.15
C LEU A 22 -22.00 -18.10 4.63
N LYS A 23 -23.21 -18.06 4.07
CA LYS A 23 -23.81 -16.81 3.58
C LYS A 23 -24.15 -15.81 4.69
N GLU A 24 -24.31 -16.29 5.91
CA GLU A 24 -24.64 -15.49 7.08
C GLU A 24 -23.50 -15.49 8.08
N ARG A 25 -23.25 -14.31 8.67
CA ARG A 25 -22.36 -14.15 9.81
C ARG A 25 -23.02 -14.74 11.07
N ASN A 26 -22.21 -15.11 12.06
CA ASN A 26 -22.74 -15.55 13.35
C ASN A 26 -23.34 -14.38 14.15
N ALA A 27 -23.93 -14.67 15.32
CA ALA A 27 -24.56 -13.68 16.19
C ALA A 27 -23.62 -12.54 16.66
N THR A 28 -22.31 -12.78 16.66
CA THR A 28 -21.26 -11.80 17.00
C THR A 28 -20.71 -11.04 15.78
N GLY A 29 -21.24 -11.31 14.59
CA GLY A 29 -20.83 -10.65 13.35
C GLY A 29 -19.58 -11.24 12.67
N HIS A 30 -19.04 -12.35 13.16
CA HIS A 30 -17.90 -13.02 12.51
C HIS A 30 -18.34 -13.85 11.31
N MET A 31 -17.47 -13.91 10.31
CA MET A 31 -17.56 -14.88 9.22
C MET A 31 -17.42 -16.31 9.77
N VAL A 32 -18.19 -17.24 9.20
CA VAL A 32 -18.21 -18.64 9.63
C VAL A 32 -17.80 -19.52 8.47
N ALA A 33 -16.80 -20.38 8.66
CA ALA A 33 -16.38 -21.34 7.64
C ALA A 33 -17.53 -22.30 7.27
N ASP A 34 -17.66 -22.61 5.98
CA ASP A 34 -18.64 -23.59 5.51
C ASP A 34 -18.11 -25.02 5.74
N LEU A 35 -18.50 -25.65 6.85
CA LEU A 35 -18.09 -27.02 7.17
C LEU A 35 -18.66 -28.08 6.22
N GLY A 36 -19.65 -27.74 5.39
CA GLY A 36 -20.12 -28.61 4.31
C GLY A 36 -19.12 -28.72 3.16
N LYS A 37 -18.32 -27.66 2.95
CA LYS A 37 -17.24 -27.63 1.95
C LYS A 37 -15.88 -27.98 2.56
N PHE A 38 -15.64 -27.52 3.78
CA PHE A 38 -14.38 -27.69 4.51
C PHE A 38 -14.66 -28.45 5.80
N LEU A 39 -14.75 -29.78 5.70
CA LEU A 39 -15.19 -30.66 6.80
C LEU A 39 -14.41 -30.46 8.11
N HIS A 40 -13.14 -30.10 8.01
CA HIS A 40 -12.25 -29.86 9.15
C HIS A 40 -11.99 -28.36 9.42
N GLY A 41 -12.76 -27.47 8.79
CA GLY A 41 -12.56 -26.03 8.84
C GLY A 41 -11.38 -25.54 7.99
N ILE A 42 -11.24 -24.22 7.91
CA ILE A 42 -10.19 -23.60 7.09
C ILE A 42 -8.82 -23.63 7.79
N GLU A 43 -8.79 -23.60 9.12
CA GLU A 43 -7.54 -23.72 9.88
C GLU A 43 -6.82 -25.05 9.59
N ALA A 44 -7.57 -26.16 9.51
CA ALA A 44 -7.01 -27.46 9.16
C ALA A 44 -6.48 -27.48 7.71
N LEU A 45 -7.20 -26.84 6.79
CA LEU A 45 -6.74 -26.67 5.40
C LEU A 45 -5.44 -25.85 5.36
N SER A 46 -5.40 -24.71 6.05
CA SER A 46 -4.22 -23.85 6.14
C SER A 46 -3.02 -24.62 6.70
N SER A 47 -3.21 -25.33 7.81
CA SER A 47 -2.18 -26.16 8.43
C SER A 47 -1.67 -27.24 7.48
N HIS A 48 -2.56 -27.86 6.72
CA HIS A 48 -2.21 -28.88 5.73
C HIS A 48 -1.38 -28.29 4.58
N VAL A 49 -1.82 -27.19 3.95
CA VAL A 49 -1.07 -26.58 2.83
C VAL A 49 0.27 -26.00 3.29
N ASN A 50 0.33 -25.44 4.50
CA ASN A 50 1.56 -24.92 5.10
C ASN A 50 2.60 -26.03 5.31
N HIS A 51 2.20 -27.24 5.73
CA HIS A 51 3.09 -28.39 5.82
C HIS A 51 3.73 -28.75 4.47
N HIS A 52 3.05 -28.38 3.38
CA HIS A 52 3.52 -28.57 2.02
C HIS A 52 4.22 -27.32 1.42
N GLY A 53 4.59 -26.34 2.24
CA GLY A 53 5.30 -25.14 1.80
C GLY A 53 4.43 -24.16 1.00
N VAL A 54 3.11 -24.23 1.16
CA VAL A 54 2.15 -23.33 0.51
C VAL A 54 1.36 -22.57 1.57
N GLN A 55 1.29 -21.26 1.44
CA GLN A 55 0.51 -20.37 2.30
C GLN A 55 -0.90 -20.17 1.74
N LEU A 56 -1.91 -20.12 2.62
CA LEU A 56 -3.29 -19.90 2.23
C LEU A 56 -3.62 -18.40 2.21
N ALA A 57 -4.28 -17.92 1.17
CA ALA A 57 -4.82 -16.56 1.09
C ALA A 57 -6.33 -16.53 1.28
N ALA A 58 -6.81 -15.53 2.00
CA ALA A 58 -8.21 -15.16 2.11
C ALA A 58 -8.72 -14.50 0.82
N HIS A 59 -10.02 -14.60 0.60
CA HIS A 59 -10.76 -13.73 -0.30
C HIS A 59 -11.78 -12.91 0.50
N GLY A 60 -11.84 -11.61 0.26
CA GLY A 60 -12.83 -10.71 0.82
C GLY A 60 -13.30 -9.72 -0.22
N ASP A 61 -14.21 -8.85 0.18
CA ASP A 61 -14.75 -7.81 -0.69
C ASP A 61 -14.94 -6.51 0.12
N ASN A 62 -14.65 -5.37 -0.51
CA ASN A 62 -14.73 -4.06 0.12
C ASN A 62 -16.16 -3.51 0.26
N VAL A 63 -17.19 -4.27 -0.12
CA VAL A 63 -18.60 -3.97 0.15
C VAL A 63 -19.22 -4.93 1.19
N TYR A 64 -20.53 -4.85 1.41
CA TYR A 64 -21.25 -5.73 2.35
C TYR A 64 -21.38 -7.19 1.89
N GLN A 65 -21.24 -7.45 0.59
CA GLN A 65 -21.39 -8.79 0.02
C GLN A 65 -20.38 -9.03 -1.09
N THR A 66 -19.70 -10.18 -1.06
CA THR A 66 -18.81 -10.61 -2.15
C THR A 66 -19.59 -10.80 -3.45
N CYS A 67 -18.87 -10.87 -4.57
CA CYS A 67 -19.43 -11.14 -5.90
C CYS A 67 -20.42 -12.33 -5.97
N ALA A 68 -20.17 -13.40 -5.20
CA ALA A 68 -21.04 -14.58 -5.13
C ALA A 68 -22.10 -14.52 -4.00
N VAL A 69 -22.28 -13.35 -3.41
CA VAL A 69 -23.28 -13.06 -2.38
C VAL A 69 -22.99 -13.81 -1.07
N TYR A 70 -21.75 -13.74 -0.61
CA TYR A 70 -21.28 -14.11 0.74
C TYR A 70 -20.93 -12.85 1.55
N PRO A 71 -20.67 -12.92 2.86
CA PRO A 71 -20.36 -11.73 3.65
C PRO A 71 -19.10 -11.01 3.14
N GLY A 72 -19.25 -9.76 2.70
CA GLY A 72 -18.13 -8.84 2.47
C GLY A 72 -17.73 -8.11 3.75
N SER A 73 -16.65 -7.34 3.69
CA SER A 73 -15.91 -6.87 4.87
C SER A 73 -16.07 -5.38 5.18
N TYR A 74 -16.85 -4.63 4.40
CA TYR A 74 -17.09 -3.20 4.65
C TYR A 74 -17.60 -2.93 6.08
N GLY A 75 -16.86 -2.10 6.83
CA GLY A 75 -17.15 -1.74 8.22
C GLY A 75 -16.85 -2.85 9.25
N ARG A 76 -16.19 -3.93 8.83
CA ARG A 76 -15.80 -5.09 9.65
C ARG A 76 -14.38 -5.57 9.31
N GLU A 77 -13.57 -4.74 8.68
CA GLU A 77 -12.27 -5.09 8.11
C GLU A 77 -11.35 -5.69 9.18
N LEU A 78 -11.26 -5.04 10.35
CA LEU A 78 -10.45 -5.54 11.46
C LEU A 78 -10.96 -6.88 12.02
N GLN A 79 -12.29 -7.04 12.14
CA GLN A 79 -12.92 -8.27 12.62
C GLN A 79 -12.66 -9.45 11.66
N ASP A 80 -12.71 -9.19 10.36
CA ASP A 80 -12.48 -10.19 9.32
C ASP A 80 -11.00 -10.53 9.19
N LEU A 81 -10.11 -9.54 9.25
CA LEU A 81 -8.66 -9.77 9.33
C LEU A 81 -8.28 -10.67 10.52
N GLN A 82 -8.87 -10.44 11.70
CA GLN A 82 -8.67 -11.30 12.86
C GLN A 82 -9.22 -12.72 12.62
N THR A 83 -10.35 -12.84 11.95
CA THR A 83 -10.96 -14.14 11.62
C THR A 83 -10.05 -14.92 10.66
N TRP A 84 -9.59 -14.31 9.57
CA TRP A 84 -8.68 -14.95 8.61
C TRP A 84 -7.33 -15.29 9.23
N HIS A 85 -6.79 -14.42 10.07
CA HIS A 85 -5.59 -14.70 10.84
C HIS A 85 -5.77 -15.93 11.73
N SER A 86 -6.91 -16.05 12.42
CA SER A 86 -7.21 -17.22 13.26
C SER A 86 -7.34 -18.53 12.47
N TRP A 87 -7.68 -18.45 11.18
CA TRP A 87 -7.67 -19.60 10.27
C TRP A 87 -6.31 -19.85 9.61
N GLY A 88 -5.28 -19.10 9.97
CA GLY A 88 -3.91 -19.24 9.45
C GLY A 88 -3.73 -18.74 8.02
N MET A 89 -4.56 -17.80 7.55
CA MET A 89 -4.37 -17.17 6.24
C MET A 89 -3.36 -16.03 6.31
N SER A 90 -2.52 -15.87 5.28
CA SER A 90 -1.38 -14.95 5.28
C SER A 90 -1.42 -13.90 4.17
N TYR A 91 -2.37 -14.01 3.25
CA TYR A 91 -2.59 -13.08 2.14
C TYR A 91 -4.07 -12.79 1.99
N LEU A 92 -4.41 -11.70 1.32
CA LEU A 92 -5.79 -11.29 1.06
C LEU A 92 -5.93 -10.88 -0.41
N LYS A 93 -6.83 -11.55 -1.14
CA LYS A 93 -7.45 -11.01 -2.35
C LYS A 93 -8.69 -10.22 -1.90
N TYR A 94 -8.80 -8.96 -2.30
CA TYR A 94 -9.90 -8.08 -1.89
C TYR A 94 -10.61 -7.54 -3.13
N ASP A 95 -11.80 -8.07 -3.41
CA ASP A 95 -12.63 -7.69 -4.56
C ASP A 95 -13.41 -6.38 -4.30
N ASP A 96 -14.05 -5.89 -5.36
CA ASP A 96 -14.77 -4.63 -5.41
C ASP A 96 -16.13 -4.81 -6.12
N CYS A 97 -16.83 -5.90 -5.79
CA CYS A 97 -18.14 -6.14 -6.39
C CYS A 97 -19.20 -5.19 -5.83
N TYR A 98 -20.28 -4.97 -6.57
CA TYR A 98 -21.38 -4.10 -6.12
C TYR A 98 -20.96 -2.68 -5.69
N LEU A 99 -19.96 -2.10 -6.35
CA LEU A 99 -19.52 -0.70 -6.23
C LEU A 99 -20.65 0.35 -6.13
N THR A 100 -21.85 0.04 -6.64
CA THR A 100 -23.04 0.90 -6.49
C THR A 100 -23.47 1.15 -5.04
N LYS A 101 -22.98 0.36 -4.07
CA LYS A 101 -23.22 0.51 -2.63
C LYS A 101 -22.00 0.99 -1.85
N ALA A 102 -20.87 1.20 -2.52
CA ALA A 102 -19.66 1.70 -1.87
C ALA A 102 -19.88 3.12 -1.35
N SER A 103 -19.22 3.46 -0.24
CA SER A 103 -19.27 4.83 0.29
C SER A 103 -18.66 5.81 -0.72
N LYS A 104 -19.05 7.09 -0.64
CA LYS A 104 -18.42 8.13 -1.47
C LYS A 104 -16.91 8.19 -1.24
N GLN A 105 -16.46 8.01 -0.01
CA GLN A 105 -15.03 7.99 0.32
C GLN A 105 -14.30 6.81 -0.35
N SER A 106 -14.88 5.61 -0.31
CA SER A 106 -14.33 4.42 -0.99
C SER A 106 -14.29 4.63 -2.50
N LEU A 107 -15.35 5.19 -3.08
CA LEU A 107 -15.41 5.51 -4.52
C LEU A 107 -14.39 6.58 -4.91
N ASP A 108 -14.15 7.58 -4.07
CA ASP A 108 -13.15 8.61 -4.34
C ASP A 108 -11.72 8.04 -4.30
N ILE A 109 -11.44 7.09 -3.39
CA ILE A 109 -10.14 6.41 -3.31
C ILE A 109 -9.96 5.45 -4.50
N LEU A 110 -10.92 4.55 -4.73
CA LEU A 110 -10.85 3.52 -5.77
C LEU A 110 -10.98 4.12 -7.18
N GLY A 111 -11.66 5.26 -7.29
CA GLY A 111 -11.83 6.02 -8.52
C GLY A 111 -10.73 7.03 -8.81
N ASN A 112 -9.70 7.14 -7.95
CA ASN A 112 -8.57 8.04 -8.16
C ASN A 112 -7.82 7.64 -9.43
N ARG A 113 -8.06 8.39 -10.51
CA ARG A 113 -7.52 8.09 -11.85
C ARG A 113 -6.00 8.13 -11.90
N ASP A 114 -5.36 8.95 -11.08
CA ASP A 114 -3.91 9.09 -11.08
C ASP A 114 -3.25 7.89 -10.41
N LEU A 115 -3.79 7.43 -9.27
CA LEU A 115 -3.32 6.20 -8.62
C LEU A 115 -3.60 4.96 -9.48
N ILE A 116 -4.78 4.86 -10.09
CA ILE A 116 -5.11 3.75 -11.00
C ILE A 116 -4.14 3.70 -12.17
N LYS A 117 -3.81 4.86 -12.75
CA LYS A 117 -2.89 4.96 -13.88
C LYS A 117 -1.48 4.48 -13.52
N ILE A 118 -1.02 4.74 -12.30
CA ILE A 118 0.26 4.21 -11.79
C ILE A 118 0.17 2.70 -11.54
N ASN A 119 -0.90 2.24 -10.91
CA ASN A 119 -1.11 0.81 -10.62
C ASN A 119 -1.33 -0.04 -11.89
N GLN A 120 -1.86 0.55 -12.95
CA GLN A 120 -2.16 -0.09 -14.23
C GLN A 120 -1.21 0.43 -15.33
N ASP A 121 0.04 0.73 -14.96
CA ASP A 121 1.07 1.17 -15.89
C ASP A 121 1.25 0.11 -17.01
N PRO A 122 1.05 0.48 -18.29
CA PRO A 122 1.05 -0.48 -19.37
C PRO A 122 2.46 -0.90 -19.83
N ASP A 123 3.51 -0.13 -19.54
CA ASP A 123 4.83 -0.34 -20.12
C ASP A 123 5.88 -0.76 -19.09
N VAL A 124 5.91 -0.12 -17.91
CA VAL A 124 6.86 -0.48 -16.85
C VAL A 124 6.30 -1.63 -16.02
N GLY A 125 5.09 -1.49 -15.48
CA GLY A 125 4.40 -2.54 -14.73
C GLY A 125 5.15 -3.06 -13.49
N GLU A 126 6.17 -2.35 -13.02
CA GLU A 126 6.98 -2.74 -11.86
C GLU A 126 6.34 -2.25 -10.55
N SER A 127 6.51 -3.01 -9.47
CA SER A 127 6.09 -2.58 -8.14
C SER A 127 7.07 -1.56 -7.57
N ILE A 128 6.56 -0.58 -6.83
CA ILE A 128 7.42 0.33 -6.05
C ILE A 128 8.17 -0.47 -4.98
N SER A 129 9.39 -0.04 -4.68
CA SER A 129 10.24 -0.71 -3.69
C SER A 129 10.59 0.23 -2.54
N PRO A 130 10.74 -0.30 -1.32
CA PRO A 130 11.09 0.51 -0.17
C PRO A 130 12.53 0.98 -0.30
N PHE A 131 12.78 2.25 -0.02
CA PHE A 131 14.14 2.81 0.05
C PHE A 131 14.53 3.23 1.47
N ARG A 132 13.55 3.33 2.39
CA ARG A 132 13.80 3.58 3.81
C ARG A 132 12.67 3.04 4.69
N TRP A 133 13.03 2.43 5.81
CA TRP A 133 12.06 1.82 6.73
C TRP A 133 11.49 2.75 7.80
N GLY A 134 12.01 3.98 7.89
CA GLY A 134 11.51 5.00 8.80
C GLY A 134 11.87 4.69 10.25
N VAL A 135 10.88 4.32 11.06
CA VAL A 135 11.08 4.01 12.48
C VAL A 135 11.98 2.78 12.74
N ASN A 136 12.09 1.87 11.76
CA ASN A 136 12.96 0.71 11.87
C ASN A 136 14.25 0.89 11.08
N ALA A 137 15.27 0.10 11.43
CA ALA A 137 16.47 -0.01 10.60
C ALA A 137 16.11 -0.55 9.21
N ASP A 138 16.81 -0.07 8.17
CA ASP A 138 16.56 -0.51 6.80
C ASP A 138 16.73 -2.03 6.66
N TYR A 139 15.88 -2.63 5.81
CA TYR A 139 15.81 -4.07 5.58
C TYR A 139 15.39 -4.92 6.79
N THR A 140 14.73 -4.32 7.79
CA THR A 140 14.15 -5.07 8.92
C THR A 140 12.65 -5.26 8.75
N PHE A 141 12.10 -6.39 9.22
CA PHE A 141 10.67 -6.64 9.18
C PHE A 141 10.03 -6.33 10.53
N ASN A 142 9.02 -5.46 10.53
CA ASN A 142 8.17 -5.19 11.68
C ASN A 142 6.71 -5.12 11.20
N ALA A 143 5.88 -6.01 11.73
CA ALA A 143 4.49 -6.13 11.31
C ALA A 143 3.63 -4.92 11.73
N THR A 144 4.02 -4.22 12.80
CA THR A 144 3.30 -3.03 13.31
C THR A 144 3.76 -1.76 12.62
N HIS A 145 5.03 -1.71 12.22
CA HIS A 145 5.62 -0.57 11.54
C HIS A 145 6.33 -1.05 10.26
N PRO A 146 5.62 -1.19 9.13
CA PRO A 146 6.24 -1.57 7.87
C PRO A 146 7.19 -0.46 7.37
N ALA A 147 7.85 -0.69 6.23
CA ALA A 147 8.64 0.36 5.62
C ALA A 147 7.75 1.58 5.29
N GLU A 148 8.26 2.78 5.56
CA GLU A 148 7.48 4.02 5.46
C GLU A 148 7.73 4.79 4.16
N TYR A 149 8.82 4.49 3.43
CA TYR A 149 9.26 5.26 2.27
C TYR A 149 9.49 4.36 1.07
N TRP A 150 8.72 4.59 0.02
CA TRP A 150 8.68 3.76 -1.18
C TRP A 150 8.86 4.61 -2.43
N SER A 151 9.55 4.06 -3.42
CA SER A 151 9.71 4.70 -4.72
C SER A 151 9.78 3.69 -5.85
N GLY A 152 9.38 4.08 -7.05
CA GLY A 152 9.52 3.26 -8.24
C GLY A 152 9.39 4.06 -9.54
N ASN A 153 9.88 3.47 -10.63
CA ASN A 153 9.74 4.04 -11.95
C ASN A 153 8.38 3.68 -12.55
N THR A 154 7.84 4.59 -13.35
CA THR A 154 6.60 4.40 -14.13
C THR A 154 6.80 5.05 -15.50
N SER A 155 5.92 4.76 -16.46
CA SER A 155 5.84 5.44 -17.75
C SER A 155 5.59 6.95 -17.64
N TYR A 156 5.20 7.43 -16.46
CA TYR A 156 4.77 8.81 -16.24
C TYR A 156 5.73 9.61 -15.36
N GLY A 157 6.82 9.01 -14.90
CA GLY A 157 7.77 9.60 -13.96
C GLY A 157 8.11 8.65 -12.81
N ILE A 158 8.67 9.21 -11.75
CA ILE A 158 9.06 8.45 -10.55
C ILE A 158 7.99 8.66 -9.50
N VAL A 159 7.34 7.58 -9.07
CA VAL A 159 6.36 7.66 -7.98
C VAL A 159 7.05 7.52 -6.63
N PHE A 160 6.58 8.29 -5.66
CA PHE A 160 6.94 8.18 -4.24
C PHE A 160 5.68 7.94 -3.43
N MET A 161 5.70 6.94 -2.55
CA MET A 161 4.64 6.73 -1.55
C MET A 161 5.24 6.77 -0.15
N ILE A 162 4.66 7.62 0.69
CA ILE A 162 5.11 7.89 2.05
C ILE A 162 3.98 7.55 3.00
N LEU A 163 4.23 6.63 3.93
CA LEU A 163 3.27 6.14 4.91
C LEU A 163 3.70 6.57 6.30
N ASN A 164 2.81 7.21 7.05
CA ASN A 164 2.98 7.38 8.49
C ASN A 164 2.41 6.17 9.22
N SER A 165 3.26 5.29 9.77
CA SER A 165 2.80 4.09 10.50
C SER A 165 2.41 4.36 11.96
N GLN A 166 2.49 5.62 12.42
CA GLN A 166 2.26 5.98 13.81
C GLN A 166 0.82 6.48 14.05
N ASP A 167 0.37 6.35 15.30
CA ASP A 167 -0.95 6.82 15.78
C ASP A 167 -1.02 8.34 15.98
N THR A 168 0.01 9.08 15.59
CA THR A 168 0.06 10.55 15.73
C THR A 168 0.48 11.19 14.42
N THR A 169 0.15 12.48 14.26
CA THR A 169 0.60 13.24 13.09
C THR A 169 2.12 13.39 13.09
N GLN A 170 2.77 13.07 11.98
CA GLN A 170 4.22 13.11 11.84
C GLN A 170 4.64 14.09 10.74
N GLU A 171 5.81 14.71 10.94
CA GLU A 171 6.51 15.46 9.90
C GLU A 171 7.50 14.52 9.21
N MET A 172 7.14 14.11 8.00
CA MET A 172 7.88 13.15 7.19
C MET A 172 8.74 13.92 6.19
N SER A 173 10.01 13.57 6.06
CA SER A 173 10.88 14.19 5.07
C SER A 173 11.90 13.22 4.53
N PHE A 174 12.33 13.37 3.28
CA PHE A 174 13.39 12.56 2.68
C PHE A 174 14.21 13.38 1.70
N ASN A 175 15.47 13.01 1.54
CA ASN A 175 16.31 13.51 0.47
C ASN A 175 16.01 12.71 -0.82
N LEU A 176 15.86 13.42 -1.94
CA LEU A 176 15.54 12.81 -3.23
C LEU A 176 16.56 11.73 -3.60
N THR A 177 17.85 11.93 -3.31
CA THR A 177 18.91 10.97 -3.66
C THR A 177 18.95 9.72 -2.76
N GLU A 178 18.09 9.63 -1.74
CA GLU A 178 17.91 8.37 -1.00
C GLU A 178 17.20 7.32 -1.88
N SER A 179 16.38 7.76 -2.82
CA SER A 179 15.78 6.87 -3.79
C SER A 179 16.75 6.59 -4.94
N TRP A 180 16.91 5.31 -5.24
CA TRP A 180 17.68 4.82 -6.39
C TRP A 180 17.10 5.28 -7.75
N ALA A 181 15.84 5.71 -7.80
CA ALA A 181 15.18 6.16 -9.01
C ALA A 181 15.56 7.61 -9.38
N ILE A 182 16.09 8.39 -8.43
CA ILE A 182 16.43 9.79 -8.63
C ILE A 182 17.86 9.95 -9.16
N ARG A 183 18.04 10.94 -10.05
CA ARG A 183 19.34 11.39 -10.52
C ARG A 183 19.80 12.61 -9.72
N ALA A 184 21.01 12.55 -9.19
CA ALA A 184 21.62 13.68 -8.50
C ALA A 184 21.83 14.88 -9.44
N GLY A 185 21.80 16.11 -8.88
CA GLY A 185 21.99 17.35 -9.64
C GLY A 185 20.82 17.73 -10.55
N ARG A 186 19.63 17.17 -10.29
CA ARG A 186 18.38 17.49 -10.99
C ARG A 186 17.36 18.07 -10.02
N GLN A 187 16.45 18.86 -10.56
CA GLN A 187 15.24 19.28 -9.88
C GLN A 187 14.05 18.54 -10.47
N TYR A 188 13.00 18.34 -9.67
CA TYR A 188 11.84 17.54 -10.08
C TYR A 188 10.55 18.31 -9.88
N SER A 189 9.68 18.36 -10.88
CA SER A 189 8.30 18.80 -10.70
C SER A 189 7.54 17.74 -9.92
N VAL A 190 6.81 18.16 -8.90
CA VAL A 190 6.07 17.30 -7.99
C VAL A 190 4.59 17.49 -8.26
N TYR A 191 3.91 16.40 -8.55
CA TYR A 191 2.47 16.30 -8.69
C TYR A 191 1.91 15.43 -7.57
N ASP A 192 0.92 15.92 -6.83
CA ASP A 192 0.27 15.16 -5.76
C ASP A 192 -0.92 14.38 -6.33
N LEU A 193 -0.81 13.05 -6.23
CA LEU A 193 -1.77 12.10 -6.80
C LEU A 193 -3.08 12.05 -6.01
N TRP A 194 -3.12 12.57 -4.78
CA TRP A 194 -4.35 12.65 -3.97
C TRP A 194 -5.12 13.95 -4.19
N SER A 195 -4.41 15.08 -4.27
CA SER A 195 -5.06 16.39 -4.51
C SER A 195 -5.29 16.69 -6.00
N HIS A 196 -4.61 15.96 -6.89
CA HIS A 196 -4.62 16.17 -8.34
C HIS A 196 -3.99 17.50 -8.76
N GLU A 197 -3.00 17.98 -8.00
CA GLU A 197 -2.39 19.30 -8.21
C GLU A 197 -0.88 19.23 -8.40
N ASP A 198 -0.34 20.11 -9.24
CA ASP A 198 1.08 20.41 -9.28
C ASP A 198 1.46 21.22 -8.03
N VAL A 199 2.26 20.62 -7.17
CA VAL A 199 2.63 21.20 -5.87
C VAL A 199 3.98 21.93 -5.88
N GLY A 200 4.69 21.93 -7.01
CA GLY A 200 5.87 22.76 -7.27
C GLY A 200 7.09 21.99 -7.74
N ILE A 201 8.29 22.56 -7.54
CA ILE A 201 9.58 21.98 -7.94
C ILE A 201 10.42 21.62 -6.71
N ALA A 202 10.66 20.33 -6.49
CA ALA A 202 11.53 19.84 -5.44
C ALA A 202 13.00 19.85 -5.86
N VAL A 203 13.85 20.28 -4.92
CA VAL A 203 15.31 20.27 -5.06
C VAL A 203 15.88 19.65 -3.80
N ARG A 204 16.67 18.58 -3.94
CA ARG A 204 17.34 17.82 -2.87
C ARG A 204 16.43 17.15 -1.83
N ASN A 205 15.36 17.77 -1.33
CA ASN A 205 14.49 17.18 -0.33
C ASN A 205 13.01 17.50 -0.56
N ILE A 206 12.15 16.70 0.07
CA ILE A 206 10.72 16.94 0.20
C ILE A 206 10.35 16.74 1.66
N SER A 207 9.48 17.62 2.18
CA SER A 207 8.92 17.50 3.53
C SER A 207 7.40 17.64 3.49
N MET A 208 6.72 16.84 4.28
CA MET A 208 5.26 16.79 4.33
C MET A 208 4.77 16.44 5.72
N LYS A 209 3.60 16.96 6.09
CA LYS A 209 2.94 16.61 7.34
C LYS A 209 1.84 15.59 7.07
N LEU A 210 1.97 14.39 7.62
CA LEU A 210 0.98 13.31 7.45
C LEU A 210 0.23 13.07 8.75
N PRO A 211 -1.12 12.96 8.71
CA PRO A 211 -1.90 12.56 9.88
C PRO A 211 -1.53 11.12 10.30
N ALA A 212 -2.01 10.71 11.48
CA ALA A 212 -1.89 9.32 11.92
C ALA A 212 -2.39 8.36 10.83
N HIS A 213 -1.62 7.32 10.51
CA HIS A 213 -1.94 6.35 9.44
C HIS A 213 -2.11 6.97 8.03
N GLY A 214 -1.69 8.22 7.84
CA GLY A 214 -1.81 8.95 6.57
C GLY A 214 -0.81 8.48 5.53
N VAL A 215 -1.21 8.61 4.26
CA VAL A 215 -0.38 8.29 3.09
C VAL A 215 -0.28 9.49 2.17
N SER A 216 0.93 9.78 1.67
CA SER A 216 1.14 10.68 0.53
C SER A 216 1.60 9.88 -0.68
N ALA A 217 1.12 10.28 -1.86
CA ALA A 217 1.48 9.68 -3.13
C ALA A 217 1.86 10.80 -4.10
N LEU A 218 3.11 10.85 -4.52
CA LEU A 218 3.68 11.92 -5.35
C LEU A 218 4.22 11.33 -6.64
N LEU A 219 4.01 12.04 -7.75
CA LEU A 219 4.65 11.75 -9.02
C LEU A 219 5.67 12.84 -9.34
N LEU A 220 6.92 12.43 -9.49
CA LEU A 220 8.05 13.29 -9.76
C LEU A 220 8.50 13.14 -11.21
N ASN A 221 8.59 14.27 -11.91
CA ASN A 221 9.11 14.34 -13.27
C ASN A 221 10.34 15.24 -13.31
N ASP A 222 11.31 14.85 -14.13
CA ASP A 222 12.56 15.60 -14.28
C ASP A 222 12.26 17.00 -14.85
N ALA A 223 12.56 18.03 -14.05
CA ALA A 223 12.30 19.44 -14.37
C ALA A 223 13.58 20.22 -14.71
N GLY A 224 14.67 19.51 -15.04
CA GLY A 224 15.91 20.12 -15.51
C GLY A 224 17.07 20.02 -14.51
N PRO A 225 18.21 20.64 -14.85
CA PRO A 225 19.36 20.68 -13.96
C PRO A 225 19.01 21.48 -12.71
N GLU A 226 19.60 21.07 -11.59
CA GLU A 226 19.53 21.84 -10.36
C GLU A 226 20.07 23.27 -10.60
N PRO A 227 19.35 24.33 -10.14
CA PRO A 227 19.78 25.70 -10.34
C PRO A 227 21.13 26.00 -9.68
N GLN A 228 22.01 26.74 -10.38
CA GLN A 228 23.33 27.14 -9.87
C GLN A 228 23.27 27.98 -8.58
N GLU A 229 22.15 28.62 -8.25
CA GLU A 229 21.99 29.35 -6.98
C GLU A 229 22.00 28.45 -5.74
N TYR A 230 21.77 27.13 -5.89
CA TYR A 230 21.96 26.17 -4.81
C TYR A 230 23.43 25.69 -4.69
N ASP A 231 24.30 26.17 -5.58
CA ASP A 231 25.76 25.98 -5.56
C ASP A 231 26.42 27.13 -4.76
N ALA A 232 25.99 27.29 -3.50
CA ALA A 232 26.63 28.19 -2.55
C ALA A 232 27.36 27.37 -1.48
N SER A 233 28.65 27.12 -1.75
CA SER A 233 29.70 26.73 -0.80
C SER A 233 29.34 25.69 0.27
N CYS A 234 29.20 24.41 -0.09
CA CYS A 234 29.24 23.35 0.91
C CYS A 234 30.33 22.33 0.57
N GLY A 235 31.39 22.27 1.40
CA GLY A 235 32.41 21.22 1.34
C GLY A 235 31.91 19.86 1.83
N PHE A 236 30.74 19.83 2.49
CA PHE A 236 30.06 18.62 2.96
C PHE A 236 28.54 18.77 2.89
N PHE A 237 27.83 17.67 2.59
CA PHE A 237 26.41 17.66 2.24
C PHE A 237 25.45 18.17 3.33
N TYR A 238 25.84 18.11 4.61
CA TYR A 238 25.00 18.50 5.74
C TYR A 238 24.93 20.03 5.97
N GLN A 239 25.68 20.83 5.20
CA GLN A 239 25.75 22.29 5.37
C GLN A 239 24.86 23.08 4.42
N CYS A 240 24.17 22.45 3.49
CA CYS A 240 23.42 23.19 2.49
C CYS A 240 22.00 23.53 2.99
N SER A 241 21.67 24.83 3.13
CA SER A 241 20.31 25.30 3.42
C SER A 241 19.44 25.26 2.16
N VAL A 242 18.32 24.54 2.20
CA VAL A 242 17.44 24.23 1.05
C VAL A 242 16.12 25.00 1.18
N ARG A 243 15.54 25.40 0.04
CA ARG A 243 14.16 25.90 -0.04
C ARG A 243 13.21 24.69 0.09
N LEU A 244 12.66 24.49 1.28
CA LEU A 244 11.74 23.40 1.59
C LEU A 244 10.43 23.59 0.82
N ILE A 245 10.03 22.59 0.02
CA ILE A 245 8.61 22.43 -0.28
C ILE A 245 7.97 21.84 0.98
N HIS A 246 7.11 22.64 1.62
CA HIS A 246 6.20 22.15 2.63
C HIS A 246 4.88 21.75 1.97
N LEU A 247 4.65 20.45 1.87
CA LEU A 247 3.35 19.91 1.46
C LEU A 247 2.48 19.77 2.72
N SER A 248 1.39 20.52 2.77
CA SER A 248 0.31 20.26 3.72
C SER A 248 -0.64 19.24 3.09
N SER A 249 -0.67 18.01 3.60
CA SER A 249 -1.68 17.01 3.23
C SER A 249 -3.08 17.55 3.56
N SER A 250 -3.85 17.95 2.55
CA SER A 250 -5.24 18.35 2.69
C SER A 250 -6.16 17.14 2.62
N ARG A 251 -6.31 16.43 3.74
CA ARG A 251 -7.58 15.75 4.10
C ARG A 251 -7.65 15.56 5.60
N GLN A 252 -8.52 16.34 6.22
CA GLN A 252 -9.03 16.12 7.56
C GLN A 252 -9.96 14.90 7.50
N ASN A 253 -9.58 13.81 8.17
CA ASN A 253 -10.54 12.82 8.60
C ASN A 253 -11.28 13.45 9.80
N GLU A 254 -12.39 14.14 9.54
CA GLU A 254 -13.38 14.40 10.59
C GLU A 254 -14.13 13.09 10.86
N GLU A 255 -13.81 12.46 11.99
CA GLU A 255 -14.60 11.38 12.58
C GLU A 255 -15.98 11.91 13.00
N HIS A 256 -17.04 11.28 12.49
CA HIS A 256 -18.38 11.28 13.09
C HIS A 256 -18.97 9.86 13.01
#